data_AF-A0A955L1C3-F1
#
_entry.id   AF-A0A955L1C3-F1
#
_cell.length_a   1.000
_cell.length_b   1.000
_cell.length_c   1.000
_cell.angle_alpha   90.00
_cell.angle_beta   90.00
_cell.angle_gamma   90.00
#
_symmetry.space_group_name_H-M   'P 1'
#
loop_
_entity.id
_entity.type
_entity.pdbx_description
1 polymer ?
#
loop_
_entity_poly.entity_id
_entity_poly.type
_entity_poly.pdbx_seq_one_letter_code
_entity_poly.pdbx_strand_id
1 'polypeptide(L)'
;MFNKFKHPCTYLLILILGTLLVIGVSIVTKSNDNTNVLSVSDTTNAYGCGTMDNNSDSTINLGDFAVFVKVYGSQCSLSAKPTTIPSCGYIDGNENGKVDLPDFALFSQLYLNSNCTTSGESFGGSTGGSNGGSQTQPEVQYNNAWYVSKNGNNGDGTSWTNAWNELNQIDWNSVEPGDVVYIDGGTTSCAYPTLVTGITAQPKTSQNGSCGMQYTTTLNPAKNGTSTDPITIKLSTESGRDGTAVVFGGRNTPLPYCSQSGYSDSVQNRTAFDLQSQSYIVVDGSKWSGIKLYGWLFGVELNSSANNLTFKHLEIFDNGNPIPDQKGVELSGTNITFERSIIHDNGQDAFQSGGGISNFTLKQSWLFNQRRSDISATDVFNGCRHSDGIQVYSGGSQYGLLVEDSIIGPGFLQGLILGDYTSSGAQYINYGDVHDVTIRNSLLISYDGPNFNANLYTKYDSGVAYPNNPPTNYEFDHVTTYVNPGRDNWNIYLLGSGHNIHDSIFYGGGARQLTFGSNPTFSNNVRYNVQDYGGVTTNSDPNFVDSSYWDAPEDYADFDFTSQTYSSTDKGTCVVSPAVLFSLDPGQHCP
;
A
#
# COMPACT_ATOMS: atom_id res chain seq x y z
N MET A 1 -63.25 10.55 0.04
CA MET A 1 -63.63 11.93 0.44
C MET A 1 -62.42 12.81 0.20
N PHE A 2 -62.58 13.79 -0.69
CA PHE A 2 -61.58 14.75 -1.13
C PHE A 2 -61.35 15.87 -0.10
N ASN A 3 -60.11 16.36 0.03
CA ASN A 3 -59.75 17.80 0.02
C ASN A 3 -58.22 17.92 0.12
N LYS A 4 -57.47 18.29 -0.92
CA LYS A 4 -57.25 19.64 -1.50
C LYS A 4 -56.68 20.67 -0.52
N PHE A 5 -55.41 21.03 -0.71
CA PHE A 5 -55.00 22.43 -0.74
C PHE A 5 -54.05 22.68 -1.93
N LYS A 6 -54.32 23.77 -2.64
CA LYS A 6 -53.69 24.27 -3.86
C LYS A 6 -52.99 25.61 -3.53
N HIS A 7 -51.73 25.76 -4.00
CA HIS A 7 -51.11 26.94 -4.67
C HIS A 7 -51.07 28.32 -3.95
N PRO A 8 -50.26 29.32 -4.41
CA PRO A 8 -49.57 29.43 -5.70
C PRO A 8 -48.10 29.94 -5.72
N CYS A 9 -47.48 29.72 -6.88
CA CYS A 9 -46.32 30.42 -7.42
C CYS A 9 -46.63 31.91 -7.70
N THR A 10 -45.63 32.78 -7.54
CA THR A 10 -45.63 34.13 -8.15
C THR A 10 -44.28 34.37 -8.82
N TYR A 11 -44.32 34.83 -10.07
CA TYR A 11 -43.19 35.35 -10.86
C TYR A 11 -42.71 36.71 -10.32
N LEU A 12 -41.40 36.98 -10.32
CA LEU A 12 -40.87 38.34 -10.37
C LEU A 12 -39.62 38.39 -11.26
N LEU A 13 -39.60 39.38 -12.13
CA LEU A 13 -38.64 39.62 -13.21
C LEU A 13 -37.91 40.96 -12.94
N ILE A 14 -36.57 40.94 -13.10
CA ILE A 14 -35.59 42.03 -13.34
C ILE A 14 -35.37 43.10 -12.25
N LEU A 15 -34.12 43.19 -11.75
CA LEU A 15 -33.25 44.35 -11.98
C LEU A 15 -31.75 44.03 -11.74
N ILE A 16 -30.93 44.37 -12.74
CA ILE A 16 -29.47 44.36 -12.76
C ILE A 16 -28.96 45.65 -12.09
N LEU A 17 -28.02 45.54 -11.15
CA LEU A 17 -27.03 46.53 -10.68
C LEU A 17 -26.09 45.70 -9.75
N GLY A 18 -24.80 45.44 -10.01
CA GLY A 18 -23.77 46.35 -10.49
C GLY A 18 -22.98 46.91 -9.29
N THR A 19 -22.22 46.08 -8.57
CA THR A 19 -21.18 46.58 -7.64
C THR A 19 -19.97 45.64 -7.60
N LEU A 20 -18.83 46.19 -8.03
CA LEU A 20 -17.49 45.63 -8.00
C LEU A 20 -17.02 45.56 -6.53
N LEU A 21 -16.72 44.37 -6.01
CA LEU A 21 -15.99 44.21 -4.75
C LEU A 21 -14.55 43.81 -5.10
N VAL A 22 -13.64 44.76 -4.94
CA VAL A 22 -12.20 44.51 -5.01
C VAL A 22 -11.76 43.92 -3.68
N ILE A 23 -11.52 42.61 -3.63
CA ILE A 23 -10.78 41.99 -2.53
C ILE A 23 -9.31 41.96 -2.97
N GLY A 24 -8.51 42.85 -2.39
CA GLY A 24 -7.05 42.77 -2.47
C GLY A 24 -6.57 41.62 -1.61
N VAL A 25 -6.08 40.56 -2.24
CA VAL A 25 -5.30 39.52 -1.56
C VAL A 25 -3.83 39.96 -1.59
N SER A 26 -3.31 40.32 -0.42
CA SER A 26 -1.87 40.39 -0.19
C SER A 26 -1.32 38.97 -0.12
N ILE A 27 -0.59 38.55 -1.14
CA ILE A 27 0.23 37.35 -1.07
C ILE A 27 1.52 37.72 -0.35
N VAL A 28 1.70 37.16 0.84
CA VAL A 28 3.00 37.06 1.50
C VAL A 28 3.65 35.77 1.03
N THR A 29 4.61 35.85 0.11
CA THR A 29 5.49 34.73 -0.22
C THR A 29 6.60 34.65 0.84
N LYS A 30 6.57 33.60 1.67
CA LYS A 30 7.77 33.02 2.27
C LYS A 30 8.13 31.81 1.42
N SER A 31 9.28 31.84 0.74
CA SER A 31 9.83 30.68 0.04
C SER A 31 10.53 29.76 1.04
N ASN A 32 10.19 28.49 1.00
CA ASN A 32 11.06 27.38 1.40
C ASN A 32 11.06 26.44 0.19
N ASP A 33 12.11 26.51 -0.62
CA ASP A 33 12.26 25.76 -1.87
C ASP A 33 12.58 24.29 -1.58
N ASN A 34 11.68 23.41 -2.01
CA ASN A 34 11.91 21.99 -2.32
C ASN A 34 10.76 21.50 -3.25
N THR A 35 10.56 22.19 -4.38
CA THR A 35 9.62 21.74 -5.42
C THR A 35 10.39 21.02 -6.52
N ASN A 36 9.86 19.90 -7.00
CA ASN A 36 10.37 19.18 -8.16
C ASN A 36 10.14 20.04 -9.41
N VAL A 37 11.13 20.85 -9.76
CA VAL A 37 11.13 21.76 -10.91
C VAL A 37 11.87 21.08 -12.07
N LEU A 38 11.16 20.78 -13.16
CA LEU A 38 11.74 20.26 -14.40
C LEU A 38 12.02 21.43 -15.36
N SER A 39 13.28 21.67 -15.75
CA SER A 39 13.61 22.70 -16.75
C SER A 39 13.49 22.16 -18.18
N VAL A 40 12.78 22.86 -19.07
CA VAL A 40 12.58 22.49 -20.49
C VAL A 40 12.88 23.70 -21.38
N SER A 41 13.76 23.52 -22.38
CA SER A 41 14.16 24.59 -23.31
C SER A 41 13.38 24.62 -24.64
N ASP A 42 12.36 23.78 -24.81
CA ASP A 42 11.62 23.67 -26.07
C ASP A 42 10.11 23.62 -25.86
N THR A 43 9.42 24.65 -26.36
CA THR A 43 7.96 24.81 -26.28
C THR A 43 7.30 23.99 -27.38
N THR A 44 7.23 22.67 -27.20
CA THR A 44 6.46 21.82 -28.11
C THR A 44 4.98 22.14 -27.99
N ASN A 45 4.44 22.71 -29.05
CA ASN A 45 3.01 23.01 -29.19
C ASN A 45 2.27 21.68 -29.32
N ALA A 46 1.50 21.28 -28.31
CA ALA A 46 0.78 20.01 -28.32
C ALA A 46 -0.42 20.10 -29.29
N TYR A 47 -0.15 19.95 -30.60
CA TYR A 47 -1.16 19.83 -31.67
C TYR A 47 -2.33 20.83 -31.57
N GLY A 48 -2.06 22.10 -31.22
CA GLY A 48 -3.07 23.16 -31.12
C GLY A 48 -3.80 23.27 -29.78
N CYS A 49 -3.43 22.48 -28.76
CA CYS A 49 -3.98 22.52 -27.40
C CYS A 49 -3.17 23.43 -26.43
N GLY A 50 -2.21 24.21 -26.93
CA GLY A 50 -1.35 25.10 -26.13
C GLY A 50 0.01 24.48 -25.73
N THR A 51 0.85 25.26 -25.05
CA THR A 51 2.13 24.80 -24.48
C THR A 51 1.90 24.21 -23.08
N MET A 52 2.63 23.15 -22.73
CA MET A 52 2.57 22.60 -21.37
C MET A 52 3.15 23.57 -20.35
N ASP A 53 4.27 24.22 -20.67
CA ASP A 53 4.77 25.38 -19.91
C ASP A 53 3.87 26.59 -20.22
N ASN A 54 2.91 26.85 -19.33
CA ASN A 54 1.87 27.86 -19.56
C ASN A 54 2.33 29.25 -19.12
N ASN A 55 3.27 29.35 -18.19
CA ASN A 55 3.81 30.62 -17.71
C ASN A 55 5.12 31.05 -18.41
N SER A 56 5.66 30.20 -19.29
CA SER A 56 6.92 30.39 -20.03
C SER A 56 8.13 30.57 -19.13
N ASP A 57 8.12 30.00 -17.91
CA ASP A 57 9.26 30.03 -17.00
C ASP A 57 10.30 28.95 -17.32
N SER A 58 10.12 28.24 -18.44
CA SER A 58 10.93 27.11 -18.88
C SER A 58 10.89 25.95 -17.89
N THR A 59 9.83 25.84 -17.08
CA THR A 59 9.60 24.71 -16.20
C THR A 59 8.20 24.17 -16.36
N ILE A 60 8.03 22.86 -16.13
CA ILE A 60 6.69 22.25 -16.07
C ILE A 60 6.46 21.82 -14.63
N ASN A 61 5.64 22.57 -13.92
CA ASN A 61 5.23 22.26 -12.56
C ASN A 61 3.74 21.89 -12.48
N LEU A 62 3.24 21.61 -11.28
CA LEU A 62 1.84 21.24 -11.06
C LEU A 62 0.87 22.36 -11.48
N GLY A 63 1.28 23.62 -11.37
CA GLY A 63 0.52 24.78 -11.84
C GLY A 63 0.36 24.77 -13.36
N ASP A 64 1.43 24.50 -14.09
CA ASP A 64 1.42 24.35 -15.55
C ASP A 64 0.51 23.19 -15.99
N PHE A 65 0.63 22.03 -15.33
CA PHE A 65 -0.21 20.87 -15.62
C PHE A 65 -1.70 21.15 -15.34
N ALA A 66 -2.02 21.82 -14.24
CA ALA A 66 -3.40 22.19 -13.91
C ALA A 66 -4.01 23.13 -14.97
N VAL A 67 -3.23 24.07 -15.51
CA VAL A 67 -3.69 24.89 -16.64
C VAL A 67 -3.84 24.06 -17.90
N PHE A 68 -2.87 23.18 -18.20
CA PHE A 68 -2.93 22.29 -19.36
C PHE A 68 -4.19 21.42 -19.36
N VAL A 69 -4.51 20.71 -18.26
CA VAL A 69 -5.72 19.87 -18.13
C VAL A 69 -6.99 20.69 -18.36
N LYS A 70 -7.05 21.90 -17.80
CA LYS A 70 -8.19 22.81 -17.94
C LYS A 70 -8.37 23.30 -19.39
N VAL A 71 -7.28 23.61 -20.08
CA VAL A 71 -7.30 24.03 -21.50
C VAL A 71 -7.66 22.83 -22.38
N TYR A 72 -7.06 21.67 -22.12
CA TYR A 72 -7.31 20.43 -22.86
C TYR A 72 -8.79 20.05 -22.84
N GLY A 73 -9.40 20.00 -21.64
CA GLY A 73 -10.83 19.66 -21.49
C GLY A 73 -11.80 20.68 -22.08
N SER A 74 -11.37 21.92 -22.35
CA SER A 74 -12.25 22.99 -22.86
C SER A 74 -12.05 23.31 -24.34
N GLN A 75 -10.90 22.98 -24.93
CA GLN A 75 -10.56 23.36 -26.31
C GLN A 75 -10.30 22.18 -27.26
N CYS A 76 -10.01 20.99 -26.73
CA CYS A 76 -9.67 19.82 -27.56
C CYS A 76 -10.91 18.93 -27.67
N SER A 77 -11.43 18.72 -28.88
CA SER A 77 -12.65 17.93 -29.07
C SER A 77 -12.43 16.49 -28.62
N LEU A 78 -13.30 15.97 -27.76
CA LEU A 78 -13.30 14.57 -27.27
C LEU A 78 -13.37 13.51 -28.40
N SER A 79 -13.57 13.91 -29.66
CA SER A 79 -13.52 13.02 -30.83
C SER A 79 -12.11 12.69 -31.33
N ALA A 80 -11.07 13.40 -30.88
CA ALA A 80 -9.69 13.04 -31.15
C ALA A 80 -9.19 12.16 -30.01
N LYS A 81 -9.11 10.83 -30.22
CA LYS A 81 -8.40 9.94 -29.29
C LYS A 81 -6.97 10.45 -29.12
N PRO A 82 -6.37 10.40 -27.91
CA PRO A 82 -5.02 10.91 -27.69
C PRO A 82 -4.04 10.17 -28.60
N THR A 83 -3.51 10.86 -29.61
CA THR A 83 -2.37 10.33 -30.36
C THR A 83 -1.09 10.68 -29.63
N THR A 84 -0.23 9.68 -29.50
CA THR A 84 1.16 9.70 -29.01
C THR A 84 1.88 11.05 -29.16
N ILE A 85 2.57 11.49 -28.10
CA ILE A 85 3.74 12.34 -28.30
C ILE A 85 4.82 11.41 -28.89
N PRO A 86 5.40 11.68 -30.07
CA PRO A 86 6.22 10.72 -30.83
C PRO A 86 7.45 10.13 -30.10
N SER A 87 7.72 10.51 -28.86
CA SER A 87 8.86 10.04 -28.06
C SER A 87 8.57 9.75 -26.58
N CYS A 88 7.36 10.03 -26.06
CA CYS A 88 7.10 10.01 -24.61
C CYS A 88 5.83 9.26 -24.17
N GLY A 89 5.23 8.45 -25.05
CA GLY A 89 4.02 7.68 -24.73
C GLY A 89 2.71 8.45 -24.87
N TYR A 90 1.63 7.88 -24.32
CA TYR A 90 0.29 8.46 -24.34
C TYR A 90 0.11 9.51 -23.24
N ILE A 91 -0.67 10.56 -23.53
CA ILE A 91 -1.02 11.63 -22.58
C ILE A 91 -2.00 11.11 -21.52
N ASP A 92 -2.85 10.16 -21.90
CA ASP A 92 -3.65 9.32 -21.01
C ASP A 92 -2.85 8.02 -20.82
N GLY A 93 -1.98 8.03 -19.81
CA GLY A 93 -0.97 6.99 -19.59
C GLY A 93 -1.55 5.73 -18.95
N ASN A 94 -2.70 5.86 -18.29
CA ASN A 94 -3.44 4.74 -17.69
C ASN A 94 -4.61 4.24 -18.56
N GLU A 95 -4.87 4.88 -19.70
CA GLU A 95 -5.92 4.56 -20.68
C GLU A 95 -7.35 4.62 -20.11
N ASN A 96 -7.59 5.46 -19.09
CA ASN A 96 -8.90 5.60 -18.44
C ASN A 96 -9.86 6.55 -19.20
N GLY A 97 -9.40 7.17 -20.29
CA GLY A 97 -10.16 8.11 -21.11
C GLY A 97 -10.18 9.54 -20.56
N LYS A 98 -9.38 9.85 -19.54
CA LYS A 98 -9.16 11.16 -18.94
C LYS A 98 -7.68 11.50 -18.98
N VAL A 99 -7.37 12.78 -18.78
CA VAL A 99 -6.00 13.25 -18.54
C VAL A 99 -6.05 13.89 -17.17
N ASP A 100 -5.59 13.17 -16.17
CA ASP A 100 -5.71 13.52 -14.76
C ASP A 100 -4.36 13.42 -14.00
N LEU A 101 -4.39 13.59 -12.68
CA LEU A 101 -3.19 13.63 -11.85
C LEU A 101 -2.39 12.30 -11.87
N PRO A 102 -3.05 11.11 -11.88
CA PRO A 102 -2.38 9.85 -12.20
C PRO A 102 -1.58 9.86 -13.51
N ASP A 103 -2.11 10.46 -14.58
CA ASP A 103 -1.37 10.58 -15.85
C ASP A 103 -0.14 11.47 -15.72
N PHE A 104 -0.22 12.53 -14.93
CA PHE A 104 0.95 13.37 -14.62
C PHE A 104 2.02 12.62 -13.83
N ALA A 105 1.61 11.81 -12.85
CA ALA A 105 2.54 10.99 -12.09
C ALA A 105 3.26 9.99 -12.99
N LEU A 106 2.52 9.34 -13.90
CA LEU A 106 3.08 8.40 -14.87
C LEU A 106 3.99 9.12 -15.89
N PHE A 107 3.57 10.28 -16.40
CA PHE A 107 4.34 11.12 -17.31
C PHE A 107 5.65 11.59 -16.66
N SER A 108 5.59 12.07 -15.42
CA SER A 108 6.76 12.52 -14.65
C SER A 108 7.75 11.37 -14.43
N GLN A 109 7.27 10.18 -14.07
CA GLN A 109 8.12 8.99 -13.94
C GLN A 109 8.77 8.57 -15.27
N LEU A 110 8.01 8.57 -16.37
CA LEU A 110 8.54 8.21 -17.70
C LEU A 110 9.56 9.24 -18.21
N TYR A 111 9.35 10.53 -17.90
CA TYR A 111 10.25 11.62 -18.29
C TYR A 111 11.54 11.63 -17.46
N LEU A 112 11.45 11.41 -16.14
CA LEU A 112 12.59 11.35 -15.22
C LEU A 112 13.50 10.13 -15.47
N ASN A 113 12.95 9.02 -15.96
CA ASN A 113 13.73 7.80 -16.27
C ASN A 113 14.40 7.84 -17.67
N SER A 114 14.30 8.96 -18.40
CA SER A 114 15.06 9.34 -19.60
C SER A 114 15.02 8.39 -20.81
N ASN A 115 14.02 8.56 -21.69
CA ASN A 115 14.10 8.19 -23.11
C ASN A 115 13.55 9.28 -24.08
N CYS A 116 13.13 10.44 -23.58
CA CYS A 116 12.70 11.55 -24.42
C CYS A 116 13.92 12.35 -24.90
N THR A 117 14.65 11.85 -25.90
CA THR A 117 15.65 12.66 -26.63
C THR A 117 15.01 13.28 -27.86
N THR A 118 15.01 14.59 -27.97
CA THR A 118 14.74 15.28 -29.24
C THR A 118 15.90 14.97 -30.17
N SER A 119 15.63 14.20 -31.23
CA SER A 119 16.64 13.90 -32.24
C SER A 119 17.05 15.18 -32.96
N GLY A 120 18.23 15.68 -32.64
CA GLY A 120 18.97 16.66 -33.43
C GLY A 120 18.92 18.08 -32.90
N GLU A 121 19.94 18.47 -32.13
CA GLU A 121 20.78 19.65 -32.41
C GLU A 121 21.95 19.72 -31.39
N SER A 122 23.17 19.99 -31.87
CA SER A 122 24.33 20.13 -30.99
C SER A 122 24.40 21.56 -30.43
N PHE A 123 24.12 21.73 -29.14
CA PHE A 123 24.32 23.00 -28.46
C PHE A 123 25.73 23.12 -27.88
N GLY A 124 26.54 23.98 -28.50
CA GLY A 124 27.72 24.57 -27.88
C GLY A 124 27.29 25.78 -27.05
N GLY A 125 27.30 25.65 -25.72
CA GLY A 125 26.89 26.72 -24.81
C GLY A 125 27.55 26.61 -23.44
N SER A 126 28.44 27.57 -23.18
CA SER A 126 29.19 27.92 -21.96
C SER A 126 28.63 27.44 -20.61
N THR A 127 29.47 26.73 -19.85
CA THR A 127 29.27 26.26 -18.47
C THR A 127 29.36 27.41 -17.44
N GLY A 128 28.20 27.84 -16.93
CA GLY A 128 28.10 28.57 -15.66
C GLY A 128 27.71 27.59 -14.55
N GLY A 129 28.68 27.18 -13.72
CA GLY A 129 28.49 26.14 -12.72
C GLY A 129 27.67 26.59 -11.50
N SER A 130 26.54 25.94 -11.26
CA SER A 130 26.00 25.75 -9.91
C SER A 130 26.17 24.28 -9.52
N ASN A 131 27.09 24.01 -8.59
CA ASN A 131 27.30 22.70 -8.00
C ASN A 131 26.15 22.38 -7.02
N GLY A 132 25.00 21.97 -7.55
CA GLY A 132 24.02 21.19 -6.79
C GLY A 132 24.43 19.73 -6.84
N GLY A 133 25.41 19.34 -6.01
CA GLY A 133 25.88 17.97 -5.94
C GLY A 133 24.80 17.06 -5.36
N SER A 134 24.01 16.41 -6.22
CA SER A 134 23.21 15.26 -5.83
C SER A 134 24.17 14.22 -5.26
N GLN A 135 24.13 14.02 -3.95
CA GLN A 135 24.91 12.98 -3.29
C GLN A 135 24.30 11.65 -3.68
N THR A 136 24.85 11.03 -4.72
CA THR A 136 24.58 9.63 -5.03
C THR A 136 24.95 8.82 -3.80
N GLN A 137 23.94 8.23 -3.15
CA GLN A 137 24.14 7.34 -2.01
C GLN A 137 25.18 6.28 -2.42
N PRO A 138 26.22 6.03 -1.60
CA PRO A 138 27.28 5.08 -1.97
C PRO A 138 26.65 3.73 -2.29
N GLU A 139 26.89 3.25 -3.51
CA GLU A 139 26.41 1.94 -3.97
C GLU A 139 26.95 0.86 -3.02
N VAL A 140 26.05 0.08 -2.44
CA VAL A 140 26.39 -1.02 -1.53
C VAL A 140 27.29 -1.99 -2.29
N GLN A 141 28.54 -2.13 -1.83
CA GLN A 141 29.48 -3.10 -2.39
C GLN A 141 29.16 -4.48 -1.82
N TYR A 142 28.84 -5.43 -2.70
CA TYR A 142 28.62 -6.83 -2.35
C TYR A 142 29.90 -7.64 -2.54
N ASN A 143 30.08 -8.71 -1.76
CA ASN A 143 31.26 -9.57 -1.86
C ASN A 143 31.31 -10.31 -3.21
N ASN A 144 30.24 -11.05 -3.52
CA ASN A 144 30.02 -11.69 -4.81
C ASN A 144 28.59 -11.44 -5.31
N ALA A 145 28.42 -11.59 -6.63
CA ALA A 145 27.11 -11.52 -7.28
C ALA A 145 26.77 -12.87 -7.92
N TRP A 146 25.58 -13.36 -7.59
CA TRP A 146 25.00 -14.59 -8.13
C TRP A 146 23.75 -14.27 -8.94
N TYR A 147 23.35 -15.17 -9.83
CA TYR A 147 22.29 -14.91 -10.80
C TYR A 147 21.29 -16.05 -10.90
N VAL A 148 20.00 -15.71 -10.90
CA VAL A 148 18.88 -16.60 -11.15
C VAL A 148 18.09 -16.06 -12.34
N SER A 149 17.95 -16.87 -13.40
CA SER A 149 17.19 -16.52 -14.60
C SER A 149 16.67 -17.79 -15.27
N LYS A 150 15.40 -17.79 -15.67
CA LYS A 150 14.83 -18.89 -16.49
C LYS A 150 15.55 -19.12 -17.81
N ASN A 151 16.27 -18.12 -18.29
CA ASN A 151 17.04 -18.17 -19.54
C ASN A 151 18.50 -18.61 -19.31
N GLY A 152 18.90 -18.88 -18.06
CA GLY A 152 20.22 -19.41 -17.73
C GLY A 152 20.41 -20.85 -18.25
N ASN A 153 21.63 -21.36 -18.13
CA ASN A 153 21.95 -22.75 -18.44
C ASN A 153 21.95 -23.66 -17.20
N ASN A 154 21.50 -23.15 -16.05
CA ASN A 154 21.59 -23.80 -14.74
C ASN A 154 23.02 -24.23 -14.37
N GLY A 155 23.96 -23.30 -14.54
CA GLY A 155 25.39 -23.49 -14.31
C GLY A 155 25.80 -23.15 -12.88
N ASP A 156 26.88 -22.37 -12.75
CA ASP A 156 27.48 -21.99 -11.46
C ASP A 156 26.87 -20.72 -10.83
N GLY A 157 25.90 -20.08 -11.48
CA GLY A 157 25.27 -18.87 -10.98
C GLY A 157 26.16 -17.62 -11.02
N THR A 158 27.35 -17.64 -11.62
CA THR A 158 28.31 -16.49 -11.59
C THR A 158 28.10 -15.44 -12.68
N SER A 159 27.18 -15.70 -13.61
CA SER A 159 26.76 -14.76 -14.66
C SER A 159 25.34 -15.08 -15.12
N TRP A 160 24.69 -14.19 -15.86
CA TRP A 160 23.38 -14.48 -16.44
C TRP A 160 23.36 -15.70 -17.37
N THR A 161 24.44 -15.92 -18.14
CA THR A 161 24.58 -17.11 -19.01
C THR A 161 24.61 -18.39 -18.17
N ASN A 162 25.31 -18.35 -17.04
CA ASN A 162 25.46 -19.49 -16.13
C ASN A 162 24.44 -19.48 -14.97
N ALA A 163 23.42 -18.63 -15.03
CA ALA A 163 22.46 -18.45 -13.96
C ALA A 163 21.73 -19.76 -13.63
N TRP A 164 21.30 -19.89 -12.38
CA TRP A 164 20.35 -20.93 -11.98
C TRP A 164 18.97 -20.67 -12.58
N ASN A 165 18.24 -21.72 -12.97
CA ASN A 165 17.00 -21.52 -13.73
C ASN A 165 15.73 -21.48 -12.88
N GLU A 166 15.84 -21.81 -11.59
CA GLU A 166 14.78 -21.79 -10.59
C GLU A 166 15.32 -21.41 -9.21
N LEU A 167 14.44 -20.91 -8.34
CA LEU A 167 14.80 -20.43 -7.00
C LEU A 167 15.30 -21.55 -6.09
N ASN A 168 14.83 -22.78 -6.27
CA ASN A 168 15.32 -23.95 -5.52
C ASN A 168 16.62 -24.56 -6.07
N GLN A 169 17.18 -23.99 -7.14
CA GLN A 169 18.44 -24.43 -7.76
C GLN A 169 19.64 -23.60 -7.32
N ILE A 170 19.41 -22.53 -6.53
CA ILE A 170 20.47 -21.72 -5.94
C ILE A 170 21.39 -22.64 -5.12
N ASP A 171 22.69 -22.65 -5.46
CA ASP A 171 23.69 -23.35 -4.66
C ASP A 171 24.07 -22.50 -3.45
N TRP A 172 23.30 -22.66 -2.38
CA TRP A 172 23.55 -21.99 -1.11
C TRP A 172 24.89 -22.33 -0.46
N ASN A 173 25.59 -23.39 -0.89
CA ASN A 173 26.95 -23.63 -0.38
C ASN A 173 27.95 -22.59 -0.91
N SER A 174 27.69 -22.04 -2.10
CA SER A 174 28.54 -21.05 -2.77
C SER A 174 28.24 -19.61 -2.32
N VAL A 175 26.99 -19.32 -1.91
CA VAL A 175 26.59 -18.01 -1.37
C VAL A 175 27.19 -17.82 0.02
N GLU A 176 27.78 -16.67 0.32
CA GLU A 176 28.32 -16.34 1.66
C GLU A 176 27.71 -15.03 2.20
N PRO A 177 27.82 -14.74 3.51
CA PRO A 177 27.45 -13.44 4.06
C PRO A 177 28.06 -12.27 3.28
N GLY A 178 27.23 -11.26 2.99
CA GLY A 178 27.59 -10.08 2.19
C GLY A 178 27.46 -10.25 0.67
N ASP A 179 27.09 -11.45 0.19
CA ASP A 179 26.79 -11.66 -1.23
C ASP A 179 25.41 -11.12 -1.63
N VAL A 180 25.24 -10.91 -2.94
CA VAL A 180 23.95 -10.64 -3.57
C VAL A 180 23.55 -11.75 -4.55
N VAL A 181 22.28 -12.16 -4.53
CA VAL A 181 21.66 -13.03 -5.52
C VAL A 181 20.67 -12.19 -6.33
N TYR A 182 20.99 -11.92 -7.59
CA TYR A 182 20.13 -11.21 -8.52
C TYR A 182 19.10 -12.15 -9.15
N ILE A 183 17.83 -11.73 -9.12
CA ILE A 183 16.71 -12.40 -9.78
C ILE A 183 16.37 -11.64 -11.05
N ASP A 184 16.35 -12.34 -12.18
CA ASP A 184 15.88 -11.81 -13.46
C ASP A 184 14.37 -11.60 -13.42
N GLY A 185 13.91 -10.37 -13.65
CA GLY A 185 12.50 -10.00 -13.82
C GLY A 185 12.03 -10.00 -15.27
N GLY A 186 12.89 -10.37 -16.22
CA GLY A 186 12.62 -10.28 -17.66
C GLY A 186 12.53 -8.83 -18.14
N THR A 187 12.02 -8.66 -19.36
CA THR A 187 11.96 -7.34 -20.02
C THR A 187 10.72 -6.53 -19.66
N THR A 188 9.74 -7.15 -19.01
CA THR A 188 8.38 -6.64 -18.95
C THR A 188 7.93 -6.52 -17.51
N SER A 189 7.65 -5.31 -17.04
CA SER A 189 7.03 -5.10 -15.74
C SER A 189 5.55 -5.44 -15.75
N CYS A 190 5.08 -5.94 -14.62
CA CYS A 190 3.66 -6.11 -14.33
C CYS A 190 3.02 -4.80 -13.87
N ALA A 191 1.72 -4.64 -14.10
CA ALA A 191 0.95 -3.57 -13.46
C ALA A 191 0.91 -3.79 -11.94
N TYR A 192 0.81 -2.71 -11.15
CA TYR A 192 0.64 -2.79 -9.70
C TYR A 192 -0.31 -1.70 -9.17
N PRO A 193 -1.07 -1.99 -8.09
CA PRO A 193 -1.28 -3.32 -7.53
C PRO A 193 -1.94 -4.28 -8.54
N THR A 194 -1.77 -5.59 -8.35
CA THR A 194 -2.34 -6.62 -9.22
C THR A 194 -3.84 -6.66 -9.00
N LEU A 195 -4.62 -6.45 -10.07
CA LEU A 195 -6.06 -6.57 -9.96
C LEU A 195 -6.51 -8.03 -9.95
N VAL A 196 -7.05 -8.51 -8.82
CA VAL A 196 -7.59 -9.88 -8.72
C VAL A 196 -9.07 -9.87 -9.10
N THR A 197 -9.34 -10.15 -10.37
CA THR A 197 -10.73 -10.19 -10.88
C THR A 197 -11.29 -11.61 -10.81
N GLY A 198 -12.61 -11.75 -10.71
CA GLY A 198 -13.30 -13.05 -10.66
C GLY A 198 -13.09 -13.99 -11.87
N ILE A 199 -12.29 -13.57 -12.85
CA ILE A 199 -11.90 -14.35 -14.03
C ILE A 199 -10.43 -14.77 -14.02
N THR A 200 -9.53 -14.05 -13.33
CA THR A 200 -8.10 -14.41 -13.25
C THR A 200 -7.37 -13.65 -12.15
N ALA A 201 -6.50 -14.37 -11.44
CA ALA A 201 -5.54 -13.82 -10.48
C ALA A 201 -4.15 -13.65 -11.11
N GLN A 202 -4.02 -13.89 -12.42
CA GLN A 202 -2.74 -13.76 -13.10
C GLN A 202 -2.30 -12.30 -13.13
N PRO A 203 -1.07 -11.97 -12.70
CA PRO A 203 -0.45 -10.70 -13.01
C PRO A 203 -0.50 -10.46 -14.51
N LYS A 204 -0.97 -9.28 -14.91
CA LYS A 204 -0.94 -8.84 -16.29
C LYS A 204 -0.05 -7.62 -16.44
N THR A 205 0.45 -7.41 -17.66
CA THR A 205 0.86 -6.06 -18.08
C THR A 205 -0.35 -5.14 -18.04
N SER A 206 -0.11 -3.82 -18.06
CA SER A 206 -1.18 -2.85 -18.34
C SER A 206 -1.91 -3.13 -19.67
N GLN A 207 -1.31 -3.94 -20.56
CA GLN A 207 -1.80 -4.27 -21.90
C GLN A 207 -2.33 -5.72 -22.05
N ASN A 208 -2.84 -6.34 -20.98
CA ASN A 208 -3.50 -7.66 -20.99
C ASN A 208 -2.63 -8.89 -21.38
N GLY A 209 -1.30 -8.78 -21.41
CA GLY A 209 -0.37 -9.90 -21.62
C GLY A 209 0.24 -10.45 -20.32
N SER A 210 0.83 -11.65 -20.37
CA SER A 210 1.68 -12.15 -19.27
C SER A 210 2.86 -11.19 -19.09
N CYS A 211 3.15 -10.83 -17.84
CA CYS A 211 4.25 -9.94 -17.48
C CYS A 211 5.32 -10.69 -16.69
N GLY A 212 6.52 -10.11 -16.63
CA GLY A 212 7.60 -10.59 -15.79
C GLY A 212 8.25 -11.91 -16.22
N MET A 213 9.19 -12.34 -15.39
CA MET A 213 9.83 -13.65 -15.44
C MET A 213 9.21 -14.55 -14.38
N GLN A 214 8.64 -15.69 -14.80
CA GLN A 214 7.95 -16.60 -13.87
C GLN A 214 8.87 -17.70 -13.33
N TYR A 215 8.92 -17.82 -12.01
CA TYR A 215 9.54 -18.90 -11.23
C TYR A 215 8.45 -19.72 -10.55
N THR A 216 8.67 -21.03 -10.40
CA THR A 216 7.61 -21.94 -9.89
C THR A 216 8.01 -22.76 -8.66
N THR A 217 9.22 -22.50 -8.15
CA THR A 217 9.78 -23.21 -6.99
C THR A 217 9.96 -22.27 -5.82
N THR A 218 9.86 -22.80 -4.61
CA THR A 218 10.11 -22.07 -3.36
C THR A 218 11.53 -21.50 -3.30
N LEU A 219 11.66 -20.25 -2.85
CA LEU A 219 12.92 -19.71 -2.36
C LEU A 219 13.13 -20.18 -0.92
N ASN A 220 14.16 -20.98 -0.70
CA ASN A 220 14.48 -21.54 0.62
C ASN A 220 15.98 -21.37 0.91
N PRO A 221 16.39 -20.21 1.45
CA PRO A 221 17.78 -19.98 1.82
C PRO A 221 18.28 -21.03 2.82
N ALA A 222 19.45 -21.62 2.55
CA ALA A 222 20.10 -22.58 3.45
C ALA A 222 21.28 -21.96 4.21
N LYS A 223 21.46 -20.63 4.15
CA LYS A 223 22.49 -19.88 4.85
C LYS A 223 21.93 -18.57 5.40
N ASN A 224 22.56 -18.14 6.49
CA ASN A 224 22.32 -16.86 7.14
C ASN A 224 23.39 -15.85 6.70
N GLY A 225 23.02 -14.58 6.66
CA GLY A 225 24.00 -13.49 6.66
C GLY A 225 24.55 -13.23 8.06
N THR A 226 25.20 -12.08 8.21
CA THR A 226 25.57 -11.53 9.53
C THR A 226 25.01 -10.12 9.68
N SER A 227 25.12 -9.55 10.89
CA SER A 227 24.66 -8.18 11.13
C SER A 227 25.43 -7.11 10.34
N THR A 228 26.66 -7.40 9.93
CA THR A 228 27.47 -6.51 9.09
C THR A 228 27.39 -6.85 7.61
N ASP A 229 27.12 -8.12 7.29
CA ASP A 229 27.17 -8.67 5.94
C ASP A 229 25.92 -9.53 5.68
N PRO A 230 24.73 -8.91 5.55
CA PRO A 230 23.52 -9.65 5.23
C PRO A 230 23.62 -10.27 3.83
N ILE A 231 22.94 -11.40 3.62
CA ILE A 231 22.74 -11.93 2.27
C ILE A 231 21.59 -11.15 1.63
N THR A 232 21.82 -10.60 0.44
CA THR A 232 20.79 -9.84 -0.28
C THR A 232 20.25 -10.65 -1.46
N ILE A 233 18.94 -10.79 -1.58
CA ILE A 233 18.25 -11.40 -2.71
C ILE A 233 17.47 -10.28 -3.39
N LYS A 234 17.85 -9.91 -4.62
CA LYS A 234 17.44 -8.63 -5.21
C LYS A 234 16.94 -8.82 -6.64
N LEU A 235 15.87 -8.11 -7.01
CA LEU A 235 15.52 -7.96 -8.43
C LEU A 235 16.67 -7.28 -9.19
N SER A 236 17.00 -7.75 -10.39
CA SER A 236 17.98 -7.07 -11.23
C SER A 236 17.53 -5.66 -11.61
N THR A 237 18.49 -4.74 -11.73
CA THR A 237 18.30 -3.41 -12.34
C THR A 237 18.92 -3.32 -13.74
N GLU A 238 19.45 -4.43 -14.26
CA GLU A 238 20.02 -4.49 -15.60
C GLU A 238 18.92 -4.41 -16.66
N SER A 239 19.12 -3.57 -17.67
CA SER A 239 18.16 -3.39 -18.76
C SER A 239 17.81 -4.72 -19.42
N GLY A 240 16.52 -5.01 -19.52
CA GLY A 240 16.00 -6.26 -20.09
C GLY A 240 15.86 -7.41 -19.09
N ARG A 241 16.23 -7.17 -17.83
CA ARG A 241 16.03 -8.07 -16.66
C ARG A 241 15.39 -7.37 -15.48
N ASP A 242 15.11 -6.10 -15.65
CA ASP A 242 14.55 -5.17 -14.67
C ASP A 242 13.02 -5.16 -14.67
N GLY A 243 12.37 -6.14 -15.29
CA GLY A 243 10.90 -6.29 -15.36
C GLY A 243 10.24 -6.55 -13.99
N THR A 244 9.66 -7.73 -13.83
CA THR A 244 9.05 -8.19 -12.57
C THR A 244 9.38 -9.67 -12.38
N ALA A 245 9.86 -10.08 -11.21
CA ALA A 245 9.98 -11.49 -10.89
C ALA A 245 8.65 -12.00 -10.32
N VAL A 246 8.11 -13.06 -10.91
CA VAL A 246 6.80 -13.62 -10.56
C VAL A 246 7.01 -15.02 -9.99
N VAL A 247 6.79 -15.21 -8.69
CA VAL A 247 6.92 -16.49 -8.01
C VAL A 247 5.54 -17.13 -7.88
N PHE A 248 5.26 -18.08 -8.75
CA PHE A 248 3.92 -18.64 -8.96
C PHE A 248 3.76 -20.05 -8.38
N GLY A 249 2.74 -20.21 -7.52
CA GLY A 249 2.47 -21.45 -6.80
C GLY A 249 1.68 -22.50 -7.58
N GLY A 250 1.30 -22.21 -8.83
CA GLY A 250 0.66 -23.17 -9.74
C GLY A 250 -0.86 -23.02 -9.88
N ARG A 251 -1.49 -22.11 -9.13
CA ARG A 251 -2.95 -21.90 -9.13
C ARG A 251 -3.38 -20.72 -9.99
N ASN A 252 -3.99 -20.98 -11.14
CA ASN A 252 -4.39 -19.93 -12.10
C ASN A 252 -5.77 -19.34 -11.81
N THR A 253 -6.65 -20.12 -11.19
CA THR A 253 -8.00 -19.69 -10.80
C THR A 253 -7.91 -18.89 -9.51
N PRO A 254 -8.43 -17.65 -9.40
CA PRO A 254 -8.44 -16.91 -8.12
C PRO A 254 -9.00 -17.74 -6.97
N LEU A 255 -8.60 -17.45 -5.73
CA LEU A 255 -9.19 -18.12 -4.56
C LEU A 255 -10.72 -18.01 -4.60
N PRO A 256 -11.43 -19.06 -4.18
CA PRO A 256 -12.87 -19.05 -4.24
C PRO A 256 -13.46 -18.10 -3.20
N TYR A 257 -14.66 -17.62 -3.46
CA TYR A 257 -15.46 -17.02 -2.40
C TYR A 257 -15.93 -18.08 -1.39
N CYS A 258 -16.30 -17.64 -0.19
CA CYS A 258 -16.80 -18.50 0.88
C CYS A 258 -17.93 -19.45 0.46
N SER A 259 -18.83 -19.01 -0.43
CA SER A 259 -19.99 -19.78 -0.85
C SER A 259 -19.83 -20.46 -2.21
N GLN A 260 -18.67 -20.29 -2.85
CA GLN A 260 -18.45 -20.76 -4.20
C GLN A 260 -18.40 -22.29 -4.26
N SER A 261 -19.46 -22.88 -4.82
CA SER A 261 -19.51 -24.31 -5.10
C SER A 261 -18.68 -24.68 -6.34
N GLY A 262 -18.13 -25.89 -6.37
CA GLY A 262 -17.48 -26.44 -7.56
C GLY A 262 -16.04 -25.97 -7.79
N TYR A 263 -15.44 -25.27 -6.83
CA TYR A 263 -14.03 -24.93 -6.89
C TYR A 263 -13.16 -26.19 -6.72
N SER A 264 -12.28 -26.46 -7.68
CA SER A 264 -11.47 -27.68 -7.74
C SER A 264 -9.97 -27.45 -7.86
N ASP A 265 -9.53 -26.19 -7.95
CA ASP A 265 -8.12 -25.86 -8.15
C ASP A 265 -7.37 -25.93 -6.82
N SER A 266 -6.69 -27.06 -6.57
CA SER A 266 -5.93 -27.26 -5.34
C SER A 266 -4.50 -26.76 -5.50
N VAL A 267 -4.05 -25.92 -4.58
CA VAL A 267 -2.63 -25.59 -4.46
C VAL A 267 -1.84 -26.83 -4.05
N GLN A 268 -0.76 -27.15 -4.78
CA GLN A 268 0.17 -28.22 -4.39
C GLN A 268 1.39 -27.72 -3.62
N ASN A 269 1.75 -26.45 -3.81
CA ASN A 269 2.94 -25.87 -3.23
C ASN A 269 2.65 -25.06 -1.97
N ARG A 270 3.47 -25.27 -0.94
CA ARG A 270 3.21 -24.73 0.40
C ARG A 270 3.54 -23.24 0.52
N THR A 271 4.76 -22.81 0.22
CA THR A 271 5.16 -21.41 0.41
C THR A 271 6.02 -20.91 -0.73
N ALA A 272 5.84 -19.65 -1.13
CA ALA A 272 6.71 -19.03 -2.12
C ALA A 272 8.10 -18.81 -1.52
N PHE A 273 8.15 -18.21 -0.33
CA PHE A 273 9.37 -17.90 0.41
C PHE A 273 9.35 -18.61 1.76
N ASP A 274 10.25 -19.59 1.94
CA ASP A 274 10.47 -20.28 3.21
C ASP A 274 11.74 -19.71 3.87
N LEU A 275 11.58 -18.87 4.89
CA LEU A 275 12.70 -18.28 5.64
C LEU A 275 12.66 -18.70 7.11
N GLN A 276 12.06 -19.84 7.39
CA GLN A 276 12.09 -20.43 8.71
C GLN A 276 13.53 -20.65 9.19
N SER A 277 13.80 -20.22 10.42
CA SER A 277 15.12 -20.31 11.06
C SER A 277 16.25 -19.57 10.33
N GLN A 278 15.93 -18.69 9.37
CA GLN A 278 16.93 -17.89 8.67
C GLN A 278 17.16 -16.54 9.35
N SER A 279 18.32 -15.95 9.13
CA SER A 279 18.65 -14.63 9.65
C SER A 279 19.55 -13.78 8.77
N TYR A 280 19.43 -12.47 8.93
CA TYR A 280 20.20 -11.46 8.21
C TYR A 280 20.09 -11.62 6.68
N ILE A 281 18.85 -11.77 6.22
CA ILE A 281 18.51 -11.84 4.79
C ILE A 281 17.65 -10.63 4.44
N VAL A 282 18.01 -9.98 3.33
CA VAL A 282 17.22 -8.91 2.72
C VAL A 282 16.67 -9.43 1.40
N VAL A 283 15.36 -9.41 1.23
CA VAL A 283 14.71 -9.65 -0.06
C VAL A 283 14.17 -8.32 -0.59
N ASP A 284 14.65 -7.88 -1.75
CA ASP A 284 14.34 -6.55 -2.28
C ASP A 284 13.91 -6.59 -3.75
N GLY A 285 12.64 -6.30 -4.01
CA GLY A 285 12.10 -6.14 -5.35
C GLY A 285 12.59 -4.89 -6.10
N SER A 286 13.38 -4.01 -5.48
CA SER A 286 13.96 -2.77 -6.01
C SER A 286 12.96 -1.67 -6.45
N LYS A 287 11.70 -2.01 -6.70
CA LYS A 287 10.60 -1.11 -7.05
C LYS A 287 9.27 -1.74 -6.68
N TRP A 288 8.22 -0.95 -6.43
CA TRP A 288 6.89 -1.45 -6.09
C TRP A 288 6.46 -2.66 -6.93
N SER A 289 6.11 -3.75 -6.24
CA SER A 289 5.73 -5.04 -6.85
C SER A 289 6.77 -5.61 -7.82
N GLY A 290 8.05 -5.33 -7.59
CA GLY A 290 9.15 -5.86 -8.39
C GLY A 290 9.31 -7.38 -8.23
N ILE A 291 8.91 -7.91 -7.08
CA ILE A 291 8.74 -9.36 -6.86
C ILE A 291 7.29 -9.62 -6.42
N LYS A 292 6.62 -10.58 -7.08
CA LYS A 292 5.24 -10.97 -6.79
C LYS A 292 5.13 -12.41 -6.34
N LEU A 293 4.36 -12.69 -5.29
CA LEU A 293 4.14 -14.01 -4.70
C LEU A 293 2.64 -14.33 -4.73
N TYR A 294 2.22 -15.32 -5.54
CA TYR A 294 0.80 -15.68 -5.64
C TYR A 294 0.54 -17.14 -6.04
N GLY A 295 -0.66 -17.61 -5.72
CA GLY A 295 -1.08 -18.98 -6.05
C GLY A 295 -0.49 -20.06 -5.16
N TRP A 296 0.11 -19.68 -4.02
CA TRP A 296 0.67 -20.60 -3.00
C TRP A 296 -0.31 -20.81 -1.85
N LEU A 297 0.02 -21.70 -0.91
CA LEU A 297 -0.73 -21.80 0.35
C LEU A 297 -0.38 -20.63 1.28
N PHE A 298 0.91 -20.25 1.32
CA PHE A 298 1.45 -19.08 1.98
C PHE A 298 2.34 -18.30 1.01
N GLY A 299 2.33 -16.97 1.09
CA GLY A 299 3.31 -16.16 0.36
C GLY A 299 4.69 -16.24 1.02
N VAL A 300 4.76 -15.89 2.30
CA VAL A 300 5.99 -15.93 3.10
C VAL A 300 5.74 -16.74 4.37
N GLU A 301 6.68 -17.62 4.70
CA GLU A 301 6.63 -18.44 5.90
C GLU A 301 7.83 -18.20 6.81
N LEU A 302 7.54 -17.83 8.06
CA LEU A 302 8.52 -17.59 9.13
C LEU A 302 8.20 -18.46 10.34
N ASN A 303 9.19 -18.66 11.21
CA ASN A 303 9.02 -19.28 12.52
C ASN A 303 9.72 -18.46 13.60
N SER A 304 9.61 -18.91 14.86
CA SER A 304 10.12 -18.15 16.01
C SER A 304 11.64 -18.02 16.05
N SER A 305 12.36 -18.77 15.21
CA SER A 305 13.82 -18.69 15.07
C SER A 305 14.27 -17.74 13.96
N ALA A 306 13.37 -17.33 13.07
CA ALA A 306 13.66 -16.31 12.06
C ALA A 306 14.03 -14.98 12.74
N ASN A 307 15.09 -14.32 12.29
CA ASN A 307 15.46 -13.03 12.87
C ASN A 307 16.22 -12.10 11.93
N ASN A 308 16.03 -10.79 12.07
CA ASN A 308 16.72 -9.77 11.26
C ASN A 308 16.47 -10.00 9.76
N LEU A 309 15.20 -10.16 9.38
CA LEU A 309 14.78 -10.34 7.99
C LEU A 309 14.11 -9.06 7.49
N THR A 310 14.43 -8.67 6.26
CA THR A 310 13.83 -7.50 5.62
C THR A 310 13.25 -7.88 4.27
N PHE A 311 11.99 -7.53 4.06
CA PHE A 311 11.27 -7.72 2.80
C PHE A 311 10.90 -6.35 2.25
N LYS A 312 11.34 -6.04 1.04
CA LYS A 312 11.07 -4.78 0.37
C LYS A 312 10.41 -5.01 -0.97
N HIS A 313 9.50 -4.12 -1.34
CA HIS A 313 9.02 -4.06 -2.72
C HIS A 313 8.34 -5.34 -3.20
N LEU A 314 7.69 -6.05 -2.27
CA LEU A 314 6.97 -7.28 -2.56
C LEU A 314 5.49 -6.99 -2.83
N GLU A 315 4.89 -7.82 -3.66
CA GLU A 315 3.44 -7.96 -3.72
C GLU A 315 3.04 -9.40 -3.40
N ILE A 316 2.21 -9.59 -2.36
CA ILE A 316 1.83 -10.91 -1.84
C ILE A 316 0.32 -11.03 -1.89
N PHE A 317 -0.19 -11.82 -2.81
CA PHE A 317 -1.62 -11.85 -3.04
C PHE A 317 -2.14 -13.18 -3.51
N ASP A 318 -3.45 -13.39 -3.31
CA ASP A 318 -4.13 -14.62 -3.74
C ASP A 318 -3.31 -15.86 -3.34
N ASN A 319 -2.92 -15.96 -2.06
CA ASN A 319 -2.34 -17.16 -1.46
C ASN A 319 -3.35 -17.76 -0.47
N GLY A 320 -3.54 -19.07 -0.51
CA GLY A 320 -4.53 -19.76 0.30
C GLY A 320 -4.92 -21.11 -0.27
N ASN A 321 -5.98 -21.71 0.25
CA ASN A 321 -6.47 -23.02 -0.19
C ASN A 321 -7.88 -22.96 -0.83
N PRO A 322 -8.42 -24.09 -1.34
CA PRO A 322 -9.76 -24.19 -1.96
C PRO A 322 -10.94 -23.81 -1.08
N ILE A 323 -10.71 -23.69 0.22
CA ILE A 323 -11.55 -22.94 1.14
C ILE A 323 -10.72 -21.67 1.35
N PRO A 324 -11.20 -20.44 1.07
CA PRO A 324 -10.36 -19.24 1.13
C PRO A 324 -9.87 -19.06 2.56
N ASP A 325 -8.72 -19.67 2.84
CA ASP A 325 -8.17 -19.99 4.13
C ASP A 325 -6.66 -19.99 3.98
N GLN A 326 -5.96 -19.75 5.08
CA GLN A 326 -4.52 -19.44 5.16
C GLN A 326 -4.13 -18.00 4.83
N LYS A 327 -2.98 -17.61 5.38
CA LYS A 327 -2.46 -16.24 5.40
C LYS A 327 -1.53 -15.94 4.24
N GLY A 328 -1.38 -14.65 3.91
CA GLY A 328 -0.32 -14.16 3.02
C GLY A 328 1.06 -14.38 3.63
N VAL A 329 1.22 -13.99 4.89
CA VAL A 329 2.46 -14.13 5.66
C VAL A 329 2.21 -14.81 7.00
N GLU A 330 2.90 -15.93 7.24
CA GLU A 330 3.04 -16.50 8.58
C GLU A 330 4.04 -15.68 9.38
N LEU A 331 3.53 -14.77 10.22
CA LEU A 331 4.36 -13.81 10.95
C LEU A 331 4.89 -14.42 12.25
N SER A 332 6.22 -14.49 12.35
CA SER A 332 6.92 -15.04 13.50
C SER A 332 8.38 -14.57 13.48
N GLY A 333 9.07 -14.62 14.62
CA GLY A 333 10.49 -14.28 14.73
C GLY A 333 10.76 -12.90 15.33
N THR A 334 12.01 -12.45 15.25
CA THR A 334 12.48 -11.21 15.87
C THR A 334 13.11 -10.23 14.87
N ASN A 335 12.82 -8.93 14.95
CA ASN A 335 13.34 -7.92 14.03
C ASN A 335 12.99 -8.24 12.56
N ILE A 336 11.69 -8.37 12.29
CA ILE A 336 11.16 -8.65 10.96
C ILE A 336 10.59 -7.37 10.38
N THR A 337 11.05 -6.98 9.19
CA THR A 337 10.61 -5.75 8.52
C THR A 337 9.97 -6.06 7.17
N PHE A 338 8.79 -5.51 6.93
CA PHE A 338 8.19 -5.36 5.61
C PHE A 338 8.13 -3.87 5.28
N GLU A 339 8.72 -3.49 4.15
CA GLU A 339 8.80 -2.11 3.69
C GLU A 339 8.31 -2.02 2.24
N ARG A 340 7.52 -1.01 1.89
CA ARG A 340 7.09 -0.78 0.49
C ARG A 340 6.48 -2.03 -0.14
N SER A 341 5.66 -2.73 0.64
CA SER A 341 5.07 -4.00 0.24
C SER A 341 3.56 -3.88 0.15
N ILE A 342 2.97 -4.61 -0.79
CA ILE A 342 1.53 -4.68 -1.02
C ILE A 342 1.07 -6.10 -0.69
N ILE A 343 0.08 -6.26 0.17
CA ILE A 343 -0.38 -7.60 0.59
C ILE A 343 -1.90 -7.62 0.58
N HIS A 344 -2.50 -8.44 -0.28
CA HIS A 344 -3.94 -8.39 -0.48
C HIS A 344 -4.57 -9.69 -0.96
N ASP A 345 -5.87 -9.84 -0.77
CA ASP A 345 -6.68 -10.93 -1.35
C ASP A 345 -6.16 -12.34 -1.04
N ASN A 346 -5.50 -12.54 0.10
CA ASN A 346 -5.10 -13.86 0.58
C ASN A 346 -6.32 -14.59 1.19
N GLY A 347 -6.18 -15.89 1.47
CA GLY A 347 -7.28 -16.75 1.93
C GLY A 347 -7.94 -16.26 3.21
N GLN A 348 -7.14 -15.86 4.21
CA GLN A 348 -7.54 -15.22 5.46
C GLN A 348 -6.86 -13.87 5.57
N ASP A 349 -5.79 -13.82 6.35
CA ASP A 349 -5.15 -12.59 6.80
C ASP A 349 -3.98 -12.22 5.89
N ALA A 350 -3.68 -10.92 5.80
CA ALA A 350 -2.43 -10.50 5.19
C ALA A 350 -1.23 -10.99 6.03
N PHE A 351 -1.29 -10.79 7.35
CA PHE A 351 -0.38 -11.40 8.32
C PHE A 351 -1.14 -12.17 9.38
N GLN A 352 -0.70 -13.39 9.68
CA GLN A 352 -1.23 -14.18 10.80
C GLN A 352 -0.07 -14.72 11.63
N SER A 353 -0.18 -14.63 12.96
CA SER A 353 0.86 -15.08 13.89
C SER A 353 1.13 -16.59 13.77
N GLY A 354 2.38 -16.97 13.50
CA GLY A 354 2.92 -18.32 13.69
C GLY A 354 3.49 -18.58 15.09
N GLY A 355 3.54 -17.54 15.93
CA GLY A 355 4.02 -17.56 17.32
C GLY A 355 5.30 -16.73 17.52
N GLY A 356 5.63 -16.31 18.75
CA GLY A 356 6.88 -15.57 19.07
C GLY A 356 7.27 -14.43 18.11
N ILE A 357 6.53 -13.33 18.13
CA ILE A 357 6.78 -12.09 17.39
C ILE A 357 7.45 -11.07 18.33
N SER A 358 8.60 -10.55 17.93
CA SER A 358 9.25 -9.44 18.62
C SER A 358 9.82 -8.43 17.63
N ASN A 359 9.59 -7.14 17.83
CA ASN A 359 10.11 -6.07 16.98
C ASN A 359 9.75 -6.25 15.50
N PHE A 360 8.46 -6.46 15.22
CA PHE A 360 7.95 -6.44 13.85
C PHE A 360 7.75 -5.00 13.38
N THR A 361 8.11 -4.72 12.13
CA THR A 361 7.91 -3.42 11.48
C THR A 361 7.21 -3.60 10.14
N LEU A 362 6.10 -2.88 9.95
CA LEU A 362 5.46 -2.65 8.66
C LEU A 362 5.59 -1.17 8.33
N LYS A 363 6.29 -0.85 7.24
CA LYS A 363 6.59 0.53 6.86
C LYS A 363 6.21 0.80 5.42
N GLN A 364 5.67 1.99 5.13
CA GLN A 364 5.37 2.43 3.77
C GLN A 364 4.64 1.35 2.96
N SER A 365 3.68 0.64 3.54
CA SER A 365 3.08 -0.55 2.95
C SER A 365 1.56 -0.45 2.84
N TRP A 366 0.97 -1.26 1.97
CA TRP A 366 -0.48 -1.30 1.80
C TRP A 366 -1.01 -2.72 1.99
N LEU A 367 -1.83 -2.92 3.01
CA LEU A 367 -2.60 -4.14 3.19
C LEU A 367 -4.04 -3.86 2.82
N PHE A 368 -4.69 -4.68 1.98
CA PHE A 368 -6.12 -4.53 1.68
C PHE A 368 -6.72 -5.83 1.16
N ASN A 369 -8.04 -5.87 0.93
CA ASN A 369 -8.62 -6.85 0.01
C ASN A 369 -9.34 -6.12 -1.10
N GLN A 370 -9.01 -6.44 -2.34
CA GLN A 370 -9.68 -5.86 -3.48
C GLN A 370 -11.03 -6.54 -3.75
N ARG A 371 -11.11 -7.83 -3.48
CA ARG A 371 -12.30 -8.59 -3.81
C ARG A 371 -13.42 -8.33 -2.81
N ARG A 372 -14.61 -8.15 -3.35
CA ARG A 372 -15.88 -8.14 -2.61
C ARG A 372 -16.44 -9.56 -2.56
N SER A 373 -17.26 -9.87 -1.57
CA SER A 373 -17.96 -11.15 -1.49
C SER A 373 -18.90 -11.37 -2.69
N ASP A 374 -19.10 -12.63 -3.04
CA ASP A 374 -20.13 -13.09 -3.99
C ASP A 374 -21.55 -13.04 -3.42
N ILE A 375 -21.71 -13.01 -2.09
CA ILE A 375 -23.01 -13.00 -1.40
C ILE A 375 -23.59 -11.58 -1.38
N SER A 376 -22.75 -10.59 -1.06
CA SER A 376 -23.14 -9.19 -1.02
C SER A 376 -21.99 -8.32 -1.52
N ALA A 377 -22.30 -7.31 -2.33
CA ALA A 377 -21.34 -6.27 -2.70
C ALA A 377 -20.78 -5.52 -1.48
N THR A 378 -21.50 -5.59 -0.35
CA THR A 378 -21.07 -5.03 0.92
C THR A 378 -20.37 -6.04 1.81
N ASP A 379 -20.12 -7.28 1.37
CA ASP A 379 -19.43 -8.31 2.16
C ASP A 379 -17.93 -8.44 1.78
N VAL A 380 -17.06 -8.78 2.74
CA VAL A 380 -15.63 -9.04 2.46
C VAL A 380 -15.48 -10.38 1.74
N PHE A 381 -14.55 -10.45 0.78
CA PHE A 381 -14.28 -11.60 -0.09
C PHE A 381 -14.36 -12.99 0.60
N ASN A 382 -13.74 -13.08 1.78
CA ASN A 382 -13.47 -14.29 2.54
C ASN A 382 -13.96 -14.17 4.01
N GLY A 383 -15.06 -13.43 4.22
CA GLY A 383 -15.56 -13.11 5.56
C GLY A 383 -15.91 -14.31 6.44
N CYS A 384 -16.11 -15.49 5.84
CA CYS A 384 -16.31 -16.75 6.57
C CYS A 384 -15.06 -17.27 7.28
N ARG A 385 -13.87 -16.71 7.02
CA ARG A 385 -12.60 -17.24 7.52
C ARG A 385 -11.80 -16.28 8.37
N HIS A 386 -12.30 -15.07 8.63
CA HIS A 386 -11.54 -13.96 9.23
C HIS A 386 -10.47 -13.48 8.24
N SER A 387 -10.65 -12.27 7.73
CA SER A 387 -9.69 -11.71 6.80
C SER A 387 -9.23 -10.40 7.33
N ASP A 388 -8.11 -10.47 8.01
CA ASP A 388 -7.60 -9.36 8.76
C ASP A 388 -6.32 -8.81 8.12
N GLY A 389 -6.00 -7.54 8.38
CA GLY A 389 -4.71 -7.01 7.98
C GLY A 389 -3.58 -7.70 8.75
N ILE A 390 -3.61 -7.59 10.08
CA ILE A 390 -2.69 -8.32 10.97
C ILE A 390 -3.49 -9.01 12.06
N GLN A 391 -3.36 -10.33 12.16
CA GLN A 391 -3.93 -11.12 13.22
C GLN A 391 -2.86 -11.78 14.09
N VAL A 392 -2.85 -11.43 15.38
CA VAL A 392 -2.05 -12.12 16.41
C VAL A 392 -3.02 -12.85 17.35
N TYR A 393 -3.25 -14.13 17.09
CA TYR A 393 -4.17 -14.93 17.88
C TYR A 393 -3.47 -15.84 18.90
N SER A 394 -2.18 -16.12 18.69
CA SER A 394 -1.40 -17.03 19.54
C SER A 394 0.07 -16.63 19.66
N GLY A 395 0.82 -17.41 20.43
CA GLY A 395 2.26 -17.27 20.62
C GLY A 395 2.69 -16.68 21.95
N GLY A 396 1.78 -16.48 22.90
CA GLY A 396 2.07 -15.84 24.20
C GLY A 396 2.16 -14.32 24.08
N SER A 397 2.88 -13.71 25.03
CA SER A 397 3.15 -12.27 25.01
C SER A 397 4.14 -11.91 23.91
N GLN A 398 3.70 -11.02 23.03
CA GLN A 398 4.44 -10.43 21.92
C GLN A 398 4.74 -8.96 22.21
N TYR A 399 5.83 -8.44 21.66
CA TYR A 399 6.31 -7.09 21.96
C TYR A 399 6.86 -6.40 20.72
N GLY A 400 6.70 -5.07 20.64
CA GLY A 400 7.33 -4.28 19.60
C GLY A 400 6.69 -4.52 18.24
N LEU A 401 5.54 -3.89 18.02
CA LEU A 401 4.90 -3.85 16.70
C LEU A 401 4.87 -2.39 16.23
N LEU A 402 5.51 -2.12 15.10
CA LEU A 402 5.50 -0.80 14.46
C LEU A 402 4.73 -0.87 13.15
N VAL A 403 3.71 -0.03 13.00
CA VAL A 403 3.07 0.29 11.71
C VAL A 403 3.32 1.75 11.41
N GLU A 404 4.00 2.04 10.32
CA GLU A 404 4.48 3.37 9.98
C GLU A 404 4.20 3.71 8.51
N ASP A 405 3.76 4.94 8.24
CA ASP A 405 3.60 5.48 6.89
C ASP A 405 2.77 4.54 5.98
N SER A 406 1.81 3.80 6.54
CA SER A 406 1.17 2.66 5.87
C SER A 406 -0.36 2.81 5.78
N ILE A 407 -0.95 2.07 4.85
CA ILE A 407 -2.40 1.95 4.71
C ILE A 407 -2.82 0.52 5.07
N ILE A 408 -3.78 0.39 5.98
CA ILE A 408 -4.41 -0.88 6.36
C ILE A 408 -5.89 -0.81 5.98
N GLY A 409 -6.30 -1.65 5.05
CA GLY A 409 -7.60 -1.63 4.39
C GLY A 409 -7.60 -0.87 3.05
N PRO A 410 -8.75 -0.78 2.37
CA PRO A 410 -10.05 -1.31 2.79
C PRO A 410 -10.17 -2.84 2.62
N GLY A 411 -11.34 -3.39 2.95
CA GLY A 411 -11.72 -4.75 2.55
C GLY A 411 -11.39 -5.87 3.55
N PHE A 412 -10.81 -5.55 4.71
CA PHE A 412 -10.60 -6.52 5.79
C PHE A 412 -11.77 -6.57 6.77
N LEU A 413 -12.07 -7.75 7.32
CA LEU A 413 -13.01 -7.93 8.42
C LEU A 413 -12.53 -7.26 9.71
N GLN A 414 -11.22 -7.24 9.95
CA GLN A 414 -10.58 -6.38 10.95
C GLN A 414 -9.27 -5.83 10.38
N GLY A 415 -8.96 -4.55 10.60
CA GLY A 415 -7.66 -4.00 10.19
C GLY A 415 -6.52 -4.68 10.97
N LEU A 416 -6.56 -4.56 12.30
CA LEU A 416 -5.59 -5.14 13.22
C LEU A 416 -6.33 -5.87 14.35
N ILE A 417 -6.06 -7.16 14.54
CA ILE A 417 -6.50 -7.91 15.72
C ILE A 417 -5.27 -8.35 16.51
N LEU A 418 -5.03 -7.67 17.62
CA LEU A 418 -3.79 -7.78 18.40
C LEU A 418 -4.09 -8.45 19.73
N GLY A 419 -4.11 -9.77 19.69
CA GLY A 419 -4.41 -10.66 20.80
C GLY A 419 -5.72 -11.43 20.62
N ASP A 420 -5.86 -12.52 21.36
CA ASP A 420 -7.08 -13.35 21.41
C ASP A 420 -7.26 -14.00 22.80
N TYR A 421 -8.48 -14.45 23.10
CA TYR A 421 -8.82 -15.28 24.27
C TYR A 421 -9.82 -16.37 23.85
N THR A 422 -9.87 -17.49 24.58
CA THR A 422 -10.86 -18.54 24.29
C THR A 422 -12.24 -18.24 24.83
N SER A 423 -13.25 -18.50 23.99
CA SER A 423 -14.64 -18.70 24.41
C SER A 423 -14.97 -20.16 24.74
N SER A 424 -14.11 -21.14 24.40
CA SER A 424 -14.43 -22.57 24.48
C SER A 424 -13.30 -23.47 24.98
N GLY A 425 -13.08 -23.53 26.30
CA GLY A 425 -12.51 -24.70 27.03
C GLY A 425 -11.17 -25.31 26.61
N ALA A 426 -10.46 -24.77 25.61
CA ALA A 426 -9.19 -25.30 25.13
C ALA A 426 -8.07 -24.85 26.08
N GLN A 427 -7.77 -25.71 27.06
CA GLN A 427 -6.84 -25.47 28.17
C GLN A 427 -5.35 -25.32 27.79
N TYR A 428 -4.95 -25.24 26.52
CA TYR A 428 -3.54 -25.47 26.15
C TYR A 428 -2.96 -24.61 25.01
N ILE A 429 -3.57 -23.49 24.64
CA ILE A 429 -2.99 -22.60 23.62
C ILE A 429 -2.35 -21.41 24.31
N ASN A 430 -1.07 -21.15 24.05
CA ASN A 430 -0.40 -19.89 24.38
C ASN A 430 -1.09 -18.78 23.57
N TYR A 431 -2.15 -18.18 24.10
CA TYR A 431 -2.88 -17.11 23.42
C TYR A 431 -1.98 -15.88 23.24
N GLY A 432 -2.26 -15.13 22.18
CA GLY A 432 -1.54 -13.90 21.89
C GLY A 432 -2.02 -12.77 22.79
N ASP A 433 -1.07 -12.06 23.39
CA ASP A 433 -1.25 -10.67 23.79
C ASP A 433 -0.11 -9.86 23.18
N VAL A 434 -0.37 -8.60 22.84
CA VAL A 434 0.59 -7.74 22.14
C VAL A 434 0.76 -6.46 22.93
N HIS A 435 2.02 -6.14 23.22
CA HIS A 435 2.45 -4.96 23.96
C HIS A 435 3.42 -4.12 23.12
N ASP A 436 3.65 -2.88 23.55
CA ASP A 436 4.63 -1.98 22.94
C ASP A 436 4.36 -1.81 21.44
N VAL A 437 3.17 -1.32 21.13
CA VAL A 437 2.67 -1.13 19.76
C VAL A 437 2.74 0.34 19.41
N THR A 438 3.38 0.69 18.31
CA THR A 438 3.36 2.04 17.75
C THR A 438 2.69 2.01 16.39
N ILE A 439 1.65 2.82 16.22
CA ILE A 439 1.03 3.10 14.94
C ILE A 439 1.24 4.59 14.69
N ARG A 440 1.95 4.92 13.62
CA ARG A 440 2.18 6.32 13.29
C ARG A 440 2.07 6.63 11.81
N ASN A 441 1.64 7.85 11.50
CA ASN A 441 1.49 8.32 10.13
C ASN A 441 0.77 7.30 9.24
N SER A 442 -0.24 6.64 9.77
CA SER A 442 -0.89 5.52 9.09
C SER A 442 -2.39 5.72 8.97
N LEU A 443 -2.93 5.19 7.88
CA LEU A 443 -4.34 5.24 7.54
C LEU A 443 -4.96 3.85 7.75
N LEU A 444 -5.99 3.77 8.59
CA LEU A 444 -6.76 2.53 8.79
C LEU A 444 -8.18 2.71 8.26
N ILE A 445 -8.56 1.88 7.30
CA ILE A 445 -9.84 1.95 6.61
C ILE A 445 -10.58 0.64 6.85
N SER A 446 -11.71 0.75 7.54
CA SER A 446 -12.56 -0.41 7.81
C SER A 446 -13.34 -0.77 6.56
N TYR A 447 -13.85 -1.99 6.54
CA TYR A 447 -14.79 -2.39 5.52
C TYR A 447 -16.24 -1.94 5.86
N ASP A 448 -17.07 -1.82 4.82
CA ASP A 448 -18.40 -1.20 4.88
C ASP A 448 -19.55 -2.15 5.22
N GLY A 449 -19.32 -3.45 5.34
CA GLY A 449 -20.46 -4.34 5.55
C GLY A 449 -20.98 -4.39 6.98
N PRO A 450 -22.08 -5.14 7.16
CA PRO A 450 -22.86 -5.15 8.40
C PRO A 450 -22.21 -5.95 9.54
N ASN A 451 -21.11 -6.65 9.27
CA ASN A 451 -20.44 -7.50 10.24
C ASN A 451 -19.61 -6.67 11.21
N PHE A 452 -19.50 -7.13 12.45
CA PHE A 452 -18.70 -6.46 13.49
C PHE A 452 -17.22 -6.39 13.11
N ASN A 453 -16.83 -5.24 12.58
CA ASN A 453 -15.48 -4.90 12.17
C ASN A 453 -14.82 -3.95 13.18
N ALA A 454 -13.49 -3.90 13.17
CA ALA A 454 -12.69 -2.88 13.83
C ALA A 454 -11.48 -2.50 12.98
N ASN A 455 -11.09 -1.23 12.96
CA ASN A 455 -9.76 -0.86 12.46
C ASN A 455 -8.66 -1.43 13.35
N LEU A 456 -8.86 -1.38 14.66
CA LEU A 456 -8.02 -2.09 15.63
C LEU A 456 -8.88 -2.69 16.74
N TYR A 457 -8.59 -3.94 17.07
CA TYR A 457 -9.23 -4.70 18.13
C TYR A 457 -8.19 -5.44 18.96
N THR A 458 -8.08 -5.10 20.25
CA THR A 458 -7.40 -5.96 21.22
C THR A 458 -8.44 -6.83 21.91
N LYS A 459 -8.42 -8.12 21.60
CA LYS A 459 -9.35 -9.06 22.22
C LYS A 459 -8.80 -9.45 23.60
N TYR A 460 -9.18 -8.68 24.61
CA TYR A 460 -8.88 -8.93 26.02
C TYR A 460 -10.18 -9.13 26.81
N ASP A 461 -10.21 -10.14 27.68
CA ASP A 461 -11.34 -10.38 28.59
C ASP A 461 -10.83 -10.89 29.94
N SER A 462 -10.97 -10.08 30.99
CA SER A 462 -10.60 -10.45 32.37
C SER A 462 -11.55 -11.45 33.02
N GLY A 463 -12.74 -11.64 32.44
CA GLY A 463 -13.82 -12.45 32.98
C GLY A 463 -13.83 -13.91 32.50
N VAL A 464 -13.01 -14.27 31.51
CA VAL A 464 -12.88 -15.67 31.07
C VAL A 464 -11.99 -16.48 32.01
N ALA A 465 -12.13 -17.81 31.97
CA ALA A 465 -11.38 -18.72 32.85
C ALA A 465 -9.84 -18.65 32.66
N TYR A 466 -9.40 -18.22 31.48
CA TYR A 466 -7.99 -18.07 31.10
C TYR A 466 -7.80 -16.72 30.39
N PRO A 467 -7.74 -15.61 31.13
CA PRO A 467 -7.55 -14.30 30.53
C PRO A 467 -6.15 -14.20 29.93
N ASN A 468 -6.03 -13.58 28.76
CA ASN A 468 -4.76 -13.08 28.28
C ASN A 468 -4.29 -11.87 29.12
N ASN A 469 -3.03 -11.46 28.98
CA ASN A 469 -2.58 -10.26 29.66
C ASN A 469 -3.27 -9.03 29.06
N PRO A 470 -3.60 -8.01 29.87
CA PRO A 470 -4.11 -6.76 29.33
C PRO A 470 -3.02 -6.13 28.45
N PRO A 471 -3.35 -5.69 27.22
CA PRO A 471 -2.37 -5.03 26.35
C PRO A 471 -1.86 -3.74 26.99
N THR A 472 -0.61 -3.37 26.73
CA THR A 472 0.01 -2.18 27.32
C THR A 472 0.83 -1.41 26.31
N ASN A 473 1.01 -0.10 26.58
CA ASN A 473 1.95 0.76 25.86
C ASN A 473 1.67 0.82 24.35
N TYR A 474 0.47 1.29 23.99
CA TYR A 474 0.12 1.53 22.59
C TYR A 474 0.29 3.03 22.31
N GLU A 475 0.97 3.37 21.24
CA GLU A 475 1.18 4.73 20.77
C GLU A 475 0.49 4.93 19.44
N PHE A 476 -0.35 5.96 19.38
CA PHE A 476 -1.00 6.46 18.18
C PHE A 476 -0.51 7.88 17.95
N ASP A 477 0.21 8.09 16.85
CA ASP A 477 0.85 9.36 16.50
C ASP A 477 0.51 9.69 15.04
N HIS A 478 -0.27 10.75 14.79
CA HIS A 478 -0.69 11.10 13.42
C HIS A 478 -1.41 9.95 12.70
N VAL A 479 -2.36 9.30 13.38
CA VAL A 479 -3.14 8.20 12.80
C VAL A 479 -4.48 8.73 12.29
N THR A 480 -4.87 8.35 11.07
CA THR A 480 -6.24 8.55 10.58
C THR A 480 -6.96 7.22 10.52
N THR A 481 -8.12 7.14 11.14
CA THR A 481 -9.01 5.99 11.00
C THR A 481 -10.29 6.39 10.30
N TYR A 482 -10.76 5.53 9.41
CA TYR A 482 -12.00 5.72 8.68
C TYR A 482 -12.89 4.48 8.82
N VAL A 483 -14.13 4.68 9.24
CA VAL A 483 -15.23 3.72 9.19
C VAL A 483 -16.40 4.46 8.58
N ASN A 484 -17.20 3.82 7.71
CA ASN A 484 -18.35 4.51 7.15
C ASN A 484 -19.33 4.98 8.26
N PRO A 485 -19.78 6.25 8.24
CA PRO A 485 -20.72 6.77 9.23
C PRO A 485 -22.01 5.96 9.30
N GLY A 486 -22.51 5.71 10.52
CA GLY A 486 -23.76 4.99 10.76
C GLY A 486 -23.65 3.46 10.79
N ARG A 487 -22.45 2.90 10.57
CA ARG A 487 -22.19 1.46 10.73
C ARG A 487 -21.90 1.11 12.18
N ASP A 488 -22.55 0.10 12.76
CA ASP A 488 -22.28 -0.37 14.13
C ASP A 488 -20.97 -1.18 14.26
N ASN A 489 -19.91 -0.69 13.64
CA ASN A 489 -18.55 -1.23 13.71
C ASN A 489 -17.75 -0.48 14.78
N TRP A 490 -16.77 -1.15 15.36
CA TRP A 490 -15.79 -0.46 16.20
C TRP A 490 -14.86 0.34 15.31
N ASN A 491 -14.50 1.54 15.74
CA ASN A 491 -13.38 2.24 15.12
C ASN A 491 -12.09 1.68 15.73
N ILE A 492 -11.86 1.96 17.01
CA ILE A 492 -10.78 1.37 17.82
C ILE A 492 -11.38 0.79 19.08
N TYR A 493 -11.06 -0.46 19.38
CA TYR A 493 -11.34 -1.08 20.66
C TYR A 493 -10.04 -1.62 21.25
N LEU A 494 -9.42 -0.77 22.07
CA LEU A 494 -8.16 -0.99 22.73
C LEU A 494 -8.39 -0.97 24.24
N LEU A 495 -8.23 -2.12 24.89
CA LEU A 495 -8.31 -2.24 26.35
C LEU A 495 -6.92 -2.09 26.95
N GLY A 496 -6.80 -2.23 28.29
CA GLY A 496 -5.48 -2.20 28.95
C GLY A 496 -5.07 -0.83 29.50
N SER A 497 -3.78 -0.53 29.50
CA SER A 497 -3.24 0.70 30.10
C SER A 497 -1.94 1.20 29.48
N GLY A 498 -1.54 2.42 29.83
CA GLY A 498 -0.27 3.02 29.38
C GLY A 498 -0.29 3.48 27.92
N HIS A 499 -1.47 3.64 27.32
CA HIS A 499 -1.57 4.10 25.94
C HIS A 499 -1.35 5.61 25.82
N ASN A 500 -0.73 6.03 24.72
CA ASN A 500 -0.51 7.42 24.31
C ASN A 500 -1.20 7.65 22.96
N ILE A 501 -2.10 8.62 22.87
CA ILE A 501 -2.87 8.89 21.66
C ILE A 501 -2.81 10.37 21.35
N HIS A 502 -2.13 10.77 20.28
CA HIS A 502 -2.05 12.16 19.92
C HIS A 502 -2.09 12.42 18.42
N ASP A 503 -2.45 13.67 18.10
CA ASP A 503 -2.45 14.21 16.75
C ASP A 503 -3.25 13.34 15.75
N SER A 504 -4.27 12.63 16.21
CA SER A 504 -4.97 11.60 15.42
C SER A 504 -6.41 11.99 15.05
N ILE A 505 -6.91 11.45 13.92
CA ILE A 505 -8.28 11.64 13.42
C ILE A 505 -9.04 10.31 13.48
N PHE A 506 -10.19 10.30 14.15
CA PHE A 506 -11.09 9.14 14.20
C PHE A 506 -12.43 9.43 13.53
N TYR A 507 -12.67 8.83 12.36
CA TYR A 507 -13.84 9.12 11.54
C TYR A 507 -14.83 7.96 11.46
N GLY A 508 -16.11 8.28 11.68
CA GLY A 508 -17.27 7.44 11.44
C GLY A 508 -17.37 6.18 12.29
N GLY A 509 -18.27 5.28 11.89
CA GLY A 509 -18.80 4.23 12.77
C GLY A 509 -20.17 4.60 13.34
N GLY A 510 -20.60 3.87 14.36
CA GLY A 510 -21.98 3.85 14.85
C GLY A 510 -22.03 4.05 16.36
N ALA A 511 -22.94 3.35 17.02
CA ALA A 511 -22.99 3.35 18.50
C ALA A 511 -21.80 2.60 19.13
N ARG A 512 -21.00 1.92 18.30
CA ARG A 512 -19.83 1.15 18.73
C ARG A 512 -18.55 1.97 18.57
N GLN A 513 -17.68 1.74 19.55
CA GLN A 513 -17.00 2.82 20.27
C GLN A 513 -15.59 3.07 19.74
N LEU A 514 -15.12 4.30 19.95
CA LEU A 514 -13.72 4.61 20.22
C LEU A 514 -13.48 4.33 21.71
N THR A 515 -12.89 3.17 22.01
CA THR A 515 -12.55 2.73 23.37
C THR A 515 -11.04 2.64 23.52
N PHE A 516 -10.53 3.38 24.48
CA PHE A 516 -9.19 3.21 25.03
C PHE A 516 -9.33 2.75 26.48
N GLY A 517 -8.43 1.88 26.92
CA GLY A 517 -8.44 1.30 28.26
C GLY A 517 -8.28 2.33 29.39
N SER A 518 -7.85 1.88 30.56
CA SER A 518 -7.73 2.76 31.72
C SER A 518 -6.60 3.80 31.59
N ASN A 519 -6.96 5.08 31.80
CA ASN A 519 -6.06 6.23 31.90
C ASN A 519 -5.09 6.42 30.70
N PRO A 520 -5.57 6.54 29.45
CA PRO A 520 -4.71 6.91 28.34
C PRO A 520 -4.18 8.33 28.53
N THR A 521 -2.94 8.58 28.09
CA THR A 521 -2.46 9.94 27.83
C THR A 521 -2.94 10.35 26.45
N PHE A 522 -3.44 11.56 26.29
CA PHE A 522 -3.91 12.01 24.99
C PHE A 522 -3.77 13.53 24.79
N SER A 523 -3.60 13.94 23.53
CA SER A 523 -3.56 15.34 23.13
C SER A 523 -3.92 15.52 21.67
N ASN A 524 -4.51 16.66 21.31
CA ASN A 524 -4.71 17.06 19.91
C ASN A 524 -5.45 16.05 19.00
N ASN A 525 -6.32 15.20 19.55
CA ASN A 525 -7.11 14.28 18.72
C ASN A 525 -8.45 14.88 18.32
N VAL A 526 -8.94 14.51 17.14
CA VAL A 526 -10.29 14.83 16.67
C VAL A 526 -11.07 13.58 16.34
N ARG A 527 -12.38 13.68 16.51
CA ARG A 527 -13.34 12.69 16.09
C ARG A 527 -14.46 13.30 15.28
N TYR A 528 -15.07 12.49 14.43
CA TYR A 528 -16.32 12.86 13.78
C TYR A 528 -17.17 11.62 13.54
N ASN A 529 -18.49 11.70 13.80
CA ASN A 529 -19.43 10.59 13.62
C ASN A 529 -19.02 9.26 14.27
N VAL A 530 -18.27 9.32 15.38
CA VAL A 530 -17.89 8.17 16.20
C VAL A 530 -18.14 8.49 17.67
N GLN A 531 -18.55 7.51 18.46
CA GLN A 531 -18.74 7.70 19.89
C GLN A 531 -17.44 7.48 20.67
N ASP A 532 -16.98 8.51 21.38
CA ASP A 532 -15.80 8.47 22.25
C ASP A 532 -16.20 8.30 23.71
N TYR A 533 -15.88 7.13 24.26
CA TYR A 533 -16.19 6.78 25.65
C TYR A 533 -15.05 7.14 26.62
N GLY A 534 -13.83 7.29 26.10
CA GLY A 534 -12.67 7.70 26.88
C GLY A 534 -12.58 9.21 27.07
N GLY A 535 -13.29 9.99 26.25
CA GLY A 535 -13.17 11.45 26.21
C GLY A 535 -11.79 11.91 25.73
N VAL A 536 -11.14 11.13 24.86
CA VAL A 536 -9.77 11.37 24.38
C VAL A 536 -9.70 12.30 23.16
N THR A 537 -10.86 12.73 22.65
CA THR A 537 -10.99 13.49 21.40
C THR A 537 -11.86 14.73 21.52
N THR A 538 -11.69 15.67 20.58
CA THR A 538 -12.62 16.77 20.33
C THR A 538 -13.47 16.47 19.10
N ASN A 539 -14.75 16.88 19.10
CA ASN A 539 -15.63 16.62 17.95
C ASN A 539 -15.45 17.69 16.88
N SER A 540 -14.90 17.32 15.72
CA SER A 540 -14.64 18.19 14.56
C SER A 540 -14.69 17.38 13.28
N ASP A 541 -15.43 17.84 12.28
CA ASP A 541 -15.48 17.23 10.95
C ASP A 541 -14.19 17.56 10.17
N PRO A 542 -13.37 16.57 9.76
CA PRO A 542 -12.21 16.83 8.91
C PRO A 542 -12.59 17.25 7.49
N ASN A 543 -13.85 17.05 7.06
CA ASN A 543 -14.31 17.28 5.68
C ASN A 543 -13.33 16.64 4.68
N PHE A 544 -13.16 15.33 4.74
CA PHE A 544 -12.28 14.64 3.80
C PHE A 544 -12.67 14.91 2.35
N VAL A 545 -11.68 14.94 1.44
CA VAL A 545 -11.91 15.04 -0.01
C VAL A 545 -12.94 14.01 -0.45
N ASP A 546 -12.70 12.75 -0.10
CA ASP A 546 -13.69 11.70 -0.24
C ASP A 546 -14.48 11.49 1.04
N SER A 547 -15.80 11.68 0.90
CA SER A 547 -16.75 11.43 2.00
C SER A 547 -17.02 9.95 2.24
N SER A 548 -16.62 9.10 1.29
CA SER A 548 -16.67 7.64 1.39
C SER A 548 -15.72 7.02 0.37
N TYR A 549 -15.08 5.91 0.75
CA TYR A 549 -14.35 5.08 -0.21
C TYR A 549 -15.29 4.19 -1.05
N TRP A 550 -16.60 4.16 -0.78
CA TRP A 550 -17.55 3.33 -1.53
C TRP A 550 -17.74 3.79 -2.98
N ASP A 551 -17.61 5.09 -3.21
CA ASP A 551 -17.67 5.68 -4.55
C ASP A 551 -16.40 5.39 -5.36
N ALA A 552 -15.35 4.85 -4.71
CA ALA A 552 -14.17 4.41 -5.42
C ALA A 552 -14.52 3.23 -6.35
N PRO A 553 -13.97 3.21 -7.57
CA PRO A 553 -14.16 2.11 -8.52
C PRO A 553 -13.79 0.75 -7.90
N GLU A 554 -14.18 -0.35 -8.58
CA GLU A 554 -14.00 -1.75 -8.13
C GLU A 554 -12.52 -2.15 -7.83
N ASP A 555 -11.56 -1.25 -8.01
CA ASP A 555 -10.13 -1.44 -7.80
C ASP A 555 -9.57 -0.84 -6.49
N TYR A 556 -10.35 -0.06 -5.73
CA TYR A 556 -9.89 0.67 -4.53
C TYR A 556 -8.61 1.51 -4.73
N ALA A 557 -8.30 1.89 -5.98
CA ALA A 557 -7.05 2.57 -6.29
C ALA A 557 -7.07 4.08 -6.00
N ASP A 558 -8.25 4.66 -5.74
CA ASP A 558 -8.48 6.10 -5.86
C ASP A 558 -9.35 6.67 -4.74
N PHE A 559 -9.00 6.39 -3.48
CA PHE A 559 -9.58 7.12 -2.34
C PHE A 559 -8.60 8.18 -1.83
N ASP A 560 -9.14 9.30 -1.37
CA ASP A 560 -8.40 10.43 -0.81
C ASP A 560 -9.06 10.96 0.48
N PHE A 561 -8.40 10.69 1.62
CA PHE A 561 -8.81 11.20 2.93
C PHE A 561 -8.02 12.45 3.35
N THR A 562 -7.63 13.30 2.40
CA THR A 562 -7.07 14.61 2.71
C THR A 562 -8.11 15.45 3.46
N SER A 563 -7.77 15.91 4.66
CA SER A 563 -8.61 16.81 5.46
C SER A 563 -8.70 18.19 4.80
N GLN A 564 -9.92 18.67 4.56
CA GLN A 564 -10.15 20.04 4.05
C GLN A 564 -10.36 21.07 5.17
N THR A 565 -10.52 20.63 6.43
CA THR A 565 -10.72 21.53 7.57
C THR A 565 -9.40 21.95 8.21
N TYR A 566 -9.17 23.26 8.36
CA TYR A 566 -7.95 23.81 8.99
C TYR A 566 -7.72 23.33 10.43
N SER A 567 -8.79 23.09 11.20
CA SER A 567 -8.66 22.57 12.58
C SER A 567 -8.18 21.13 12.66
N SER A 568 -7.98 20.44 11.53
CA SER A 568 -7.46 19.08 11.45
C SER A 568 -6.28 18.93 10.48
N THR A 569 -5.72 20.03 9.95
CA THR A 569 -4.57 19.95 9.03
C THR A 569 -3.26 19.55 9.71
N ASP A 570 -3.17 19.70 11.03
CA ASP A 570 -2.03 19.27 11.86
C ASP A 570 -2.28 17.92 12.52
N LYS A 571 -3.28 17.16 12.04
CA LYS A 571 -3.73 15.89 12.63
C LYS A 571 -3.87 14.83 11.56
N GLY A 572 -3.85 13.59 12.03
CA GLY A 572 -3.99 12.43 11.19
C GLY A 572 -2.72 12.19 10.37
N THR A 573 -2.80 11.15 9.56
CA THR A 573 -1.69 10.75 8.70
C THR A 573 -1.54 11.66 7.49
N CYS A 574 -0.30 11.83 7.02
CA CYS A 574 -0.04 12.38 5.70
C CYS A 574 -0.31 11.36 4.57
N VAL A 575 -0.33 10.05 4.87
CA VAL A 575 -0.61 8.95 3.94
C VAL A 575 -2.13 8.80 3.74
N VAL A 576 -2.71 9.76 3.04
CA VAL A 576 -4.17 9.92 2.88
C VAL A 576 -4.77 9.15 1.72
N SER A 577 -3.93 8.62 0.82
CA SER A 577 -4.34 7.87 -0.38
C SER A 577 -3.24 6.90 -0.83
N PRO A 578 -3.56 5.90 -1.66
CA PRO A 578 -2.55 5.04 -2.28
C PRO A 578 -1.57 5.84 -3.15
N ALA A 579 -2.05 6.89 -3.84
CA ALA A 579 -1.21 7.76 -4.65
C ALA A 579 -0.13 8.46 -3.81
N VAL A 580 -0.49 8.98 -2.63
CA VAL A 580 0.49 9.57 -1.71
C VAL A 580 1.46 8.52 -1.20
N LEU A 581 0.97 7.35 -0.78
CA LEU A 581 1.83 6.25 -0.32
C LEU A 581 2.89 5.88 -1.36
N PHE A 582 2.49 5.69 -2.62
CA PHE A 582 3.41 5.30 -3.69
C PHE A 582 4.38 6.41 -4.10
N SER A 583 4.05 7.68 -3.81
CA SER A 583 4.90 8.83 -4.07
C SER A 583 6.01 9.06 -3.03
N LEU A 584 5.93 8.43 -1.85
CA LEU A 584 6.95 8.58 -0.81
C LEU A 584 8.29 8.02 -1.30
N ASP A 585 9.38 8.76 -1.11
CA ASP A 585 10.73 8.28 -1.38
C ASP A 585 11.13 7.19 -0.37
N PRO A 586 12.03 6.26 -0.73
CA PRO A 586 12.56 5.27 0.20
C PRO A 586 13.18 5.94 1.43
N GLY A 587 12.69 5.58 2.62
CA GLY A 587 13.14 6.16 3.88
C GLY A 587 12.60 7.58 4.19
N GLN A 588 11.86 8.21 3.27
CA GLN A 588 11.14 9.45 3.57
C GLN A 588 9.99 9.16 4.52
N HIS A 589 9.92 9.93 5.60
CA HIS A 589 8.81 9.88 6.54
C HIS A 589 7.82 11.01 6.25
N CYS A 590 6.56 10.80 6.62
CA CYS A 590 5.64 11.93 6.77
C CYS A 590 6.29 12.99 7.69
N PRO A 591 6.21 14.27 7.30
CA PRO A 591 6.85 15.38 8.01
C PRO A 591 6.30 15.63 9.43
#